data_AF-A0A0Q6RM02-F1
#
_entry.id   AF-A0A0Q6RM02-F1
#
_cell.length_a   1.000
_cell.length_b   1.000
_cell.length_c   1.000
_cell.angle_alpha   90.00
_cell.angle_beta   90.00
_cell.angle_gamma   90.00
#
_symmetry.space_group_name_H-M   'P 1'
#
loop_
_entity.id
_entity.type
_entity.pdbx_description
1 polymer ?
#
loop_
_entity_poly.entity_id
_entity_poly.type
_entity_poly.pdbx_seq_one_letter_code
_entity_poly.pdbx_strand_id
1 'polypeptide(L)'
;MEAMLGRTLNEMTRRERSDMMVMVADALEAVAEEAEERGDVQSAQNSMCLALTVRGCAVDLAEHDLRAAELLLEQGITFVANISERFERTTREEVEATLRH
;
A
#
# COMPACT_ATOMS: atom_id res chain seq x y z
N MET A 1 -14.47 13.39 3.18
CA MET A 1 -14.23 12.06 2.56
C MET A 1 -14.91 11.08 3.49
N GLU A 2 -16.04 10.52 3.05
CA GLU A 2 -16.89 9.67 3.88
C GLU A 2 -16.14 8.43 4.36
N ALA A 3 -16.47 8.04 5.59
CA ALA A 3 -15.85 6.97 6.32
C ALA A 3 -15.91 5.64 5.54
N MET A 4 -14.75 5.15 5.13
CA MET A 4 -14.54 3.75 4.72
C MET A 4 -14.49 2.83 5.96
N LEU A 5 -15.29 3.14 6.98
CA LEU A 5 -15.45 2.37 8.21
C LEU A 5 -16.75 1.56 8.10
N GLY A 6 -16.63 0.24 8.04
CA GLY A 6 -17.69 -0.61 8.58
C GLY A 6 -18.37 -1.61 7.65
N ARG A 7 -17.69 -2.10 6.61
CA ARG A 7 -17.84 -3.53 6.31
C ARG A 7 -16.53 -4.19 6.72
N THR A 8 -16.59 -5.04 7.74
CA THR A 8 -15.43 -5.87 8.08
C THR A 8 -15.12 -6.73 6.85
N LEU A 9 -13.84 -6.99 6.53
CA LEU A 9 -13.43 -7.82 5.38
C LEU A 9 -14.19 -9.17 5.33
N ASN A 10 -14.66 -9.65 6.48
CA ASN A 10 -15.55 -10.81 6.66
C ASN A 10 -16.93 -10.68 5.97
N GLU A 11 -17.48 -9.48 5.85
CA GLU A 11 -18.79 -9.19 5.22
C GLU A 11 -18.68 -8.96 3.70
N MET A 12 -17.45 -8.81 3.18
CA MET A 12 -17.20 -8.63 1.75
C MET A 12 -17.26 -9.96 1.01
N THR A 13 -17.82 -9.95 -0.19
CA THR A 13 -17.75 -11.09 -1.10
C THR A 13 -16.32 -11.30 -1.60
N ARG A 14 -16.00 -12.52 -2.08
CA ARG A 14 -14.66 -12.81 -2.65
C ARG A 14 -14.28 -11.83 -3.77
N ARG A 15 -15.24 -11.39 -4.58
CA ARG A 15 -15.02 -10.40 -5.64
C ARG A 15 -14.61 -9.05 -5.06
N GLU A 16 -15.37 -8.52 -4.11
CA GLU A 16 -15.05 -7.24 -3.46
C GLU A 16 -13.67 -7.26 -2.79
N ARG A 17 -13.27 -8.41 -2.19
CA ARG A 17 -11.93 -8.57 -1.62
C ARG A 17 -10.84 -8.59 -2.69
N SER A 18 -11.06 -9.34 -3.78
CA SER A 18 -10.14 -9.38 -4.92
C SER A 18 -9.96 -7.99 -5.55
N ASP A 19 -11.05 -7.24 -5.72
CA ASP A 19 -11.02 -5.88 -6.24
C ASP A 19 -10.22 -4.94 -5.31
N MET A 20 -10.38 -5.09 -4.00
CA MET A 20 -9.60 -4.35 -3.00
C MET A 20 -8.12 -4.71 -3.03
N MET A 21 -7.78 -6.00 -3.21
CA MET A 21 -6.38 -6.44 -3.37
C MET A 21 -5.73 -5.88 -4.62
N VAL A 22 -6.45 -5.82 -5.74
CA VAL A 22 -5.97 -5.16 -6.96
C VAL A 22 -5.70 -3.68 -6.70
N MET A 23 -6.64 -2.96 -6.07
CA MET A 23 -6.44 -1.55 -5.73
C MET A 23 -5.23 -1.32 -4.81
N VAL A 24 -5.01 -2.18 -3.82
CA VAL A 24 -3.84 -2.08 -2.92
C VAL A 24 -2.54 -2.40 -3.65
N ALA A 25 -2.54 -3.38 -4.55
CA ALA A 25 -1.36 -3.69 -5.37
C ALA A 25 -1.00 -2.51 -6.30
N ASP A 26 -1.99 -1.89 -6.94
CA ASP A 26 -1.78 -0.71 -7.80
C ASP A 26 -1.21 0.47 -6.98
N ALA A 27 -1.69 0.68 -5.74
CA ALA A 27 -1.15 1.72 -4.85
C ALA A 27 0.30 1.44 -4.42
N LEU A 28 0.64 0.17 -4.14
CA LEU A 28 2.00 -0.23 -3.78
C LEU A 28 2.97 -0.06 -4.97
N GLU A 29 2.53 -0.30 -6.20
CA GLU A 29 3.32 -0.03 -7.41
C GLU A 29 3.59 1.47 -7.57
N ALA A 30 2.58 2.33 -7.40
CA ALA A 30 2.78 3.79 -7.44
C ALA A 30 3.78 4.27 -6.36
N VAL A 31 3.72 3.71 -5.14
CA VAL A 31 4.70 4.03 -4.08
C VAL A 31 6.09 3.50 -4.42
N ALA A 32 6.20 2.37 -5.12
CA ALA A 32 7.47 1.83 -5.56
C ALA A 32 8.14 2.77 -6.58
N GLU A 33 7.37 3.26 -7.55
CA GLU A 33 7.81 4.24 -8.55
C GLU A 33 8.28 5.54 -7.89
N GLU A 34 7.47 6.10 -6.97
CA GLU A 34 7.83 7.32 -6.24
C GLU A 34 9.10 7.15 -5.38
N ALA A 35 9.27 6.00 -4.75
CA ALA A 35 10.48 5.70 -3.97
C ALA A 35 11.72 5.59 -4.87
N GLU A 36 11.58 5.00 -6.05
CA GLU A 36 12.66 4.91 -7.04
C GLU A 36 13.08 6.29 -7.56
N GLU A 37 12.11 7.15 -7.89
CA GLU A 37 12.34 8.54 -8.30
C GLU A 37 13.11 9.35 -7.24
N ARG A 38 12.86 9.07 -5.97
CA ARG A 38 13.54 9.69 -4.81
C ARG A 38 14.90 9.06 -4.48
N GLY A 39 15.29 8.00 -5.19
CA GLY A 39 16.53 7.26 -4.94
C GLY A 39 16.50 6.32 -3.73
N ASP A 40 15.32 6.08 -3.13
CA ASP A 40 15.14 5.10 -2.06
C ASP A 40 14.87 3.70 -2.64
N VAL A 41 15.94 3.10 -3.16
CA VAL A 41 15.92 1.79 -3.82
C VAL A 41 15.37 0.68 -2.91
N GLN A 42 15.63 0.74 -1.61
CA GLN A 42 15.14 -0.26 -0.66
C GLN A 42 13.61 -0.19 -0.52
N SER A 43 13.07 1.02 -0.36
CA SER A 43 11.62 1.21 -0.29
C SER A 43 10.94 0.84 -1.59
N ALA A 44 11.53 1.16 -2.75
CA ALA A 44 11.01 0.77 -4.07
C ALA A 44 10.88 -0.75 -4.21
N GLN A 45 11.95 -1.49 -3.89
CA GLN A 45 11.96 -2.95 -3.96
C GLN A 45 10.96 -3.59 -2.99
N ASN A 46 10.87 -3.06 -1.77
CA ASN A 46 9.94 -3.57 -0.75
C ASN A 46 8.48 -3.36 -1.18
N SER A 47 8.14 -2.17 -1.66
CA SER A 47 6.80 -1.84 -2.16
C SER A 47 6.42 -2.74 -3.34
N MET A 48 7.32 -2.91 -4.31
CA MET A 48 7.10 -3.76 -5.48
C MET A 48 6.92 -5.24 -5.09
N CYS A 49 7.71 -5.74 -4.14
CA CYS A 49 7.56 -7.11 -3.63
C CYS A 49 6.19 -7.34 -2.98
N LEU A 50 5.71 -6.37 -2.19
CA LEU A 50 4.39 -6.41 -1.59
C LEU A 50 3.28 -6.35 -2.65
N ALA A 51 3.41 -5.48 -3.66
CA ALA A 51 2.44 -5.37 -4.75
C ALA A 51 2.25 -6.70 -5.48
N LEU A 52 3.36 -7.33 -5.89
CA LEU A 52 3.35 -8.62 -6.58
C LEU A 52 2.73 -9.72 -5.71
N THR A 53 3.04 -9.73 -4.42
CA THR A 53 2.49 -10.72 -3.48
C THR A 53 0.97 -10.56 -3.33
N VAL A 54 0.49 -9.33 -3.13
CA VAL A 54 -0.95 -9.04 -3.02
C VAL A 54 -1.68 -9.39 -4.32
N ARG A 55 -1.10 -9.07 -5.48
CA ARG A 55 -1.67 -9.36 -6.79
C ARG A 55 -1.76 -10.87 -7.05
N GLY A 56 -0.75 -11.64 -6.62
CA GLY A 56 -0.79 -13.11 -6.64
C GLY A 56 -1.92 -13.68 -5.76
N CYS A 57 -2.11 -13.14 -4.56
CA CYS A 57 -3.21 -13.54 -3.68
C CYS A 57 -4.59 -13.23 -4.27
N ALA A 58 -4.75 -12.11 -4.98
CA ALA A 58 -6.02 -11.75 -5.63
C ALA A 58 -6.46 -12.78 -6.67
N VAL A 59 -5.50 -13.41 -7.38
CA VAL A 59 -5.78 -14.38 -8.45
C VAL A 59 -6.14 -15.77 -7.90
N ASP A 60 -5.53 -16.19 -6.79
CA ASP A 60 -5.66 -17.55 -6.24
C ASP A 60 -6.32 -17.59 -4.85
N LEU A 61 -7.34 -16.75 -4.64
CA LEU A 61 -8.01 -16.61 -3.34
C LEU A 61 -8.91 -17.82 -3.03
N ALA A 62 -8.31 -18.94 -2.63
CA ALA A 62 -9.02 -20.07 -2.05
C ALA A 62 -9.62 -19.68 -0.70
N GLU A 63 -10.76 -20.27 -0.33
CA GLU A 63 -11.53 -19.90 0.88
C GLU A 63 -10.72 -20.02 2.19
N HIS A 64 -9.65 -20.83 2.18
CA HIS A 64 -8.77 -21.04 3.32
C HIS A 64 -7.68 -19.97 3.50
N ASP A 65 -7.38 -19.16 2.48
CA ASP A 65 -6.29 -18.16 2.52
C ASP A 65 -6.77 -16.75 2.87
N LEU A 66 -8.08 -16.61 3.11
CA LEU A 66 -8.73 -15.32 3.37
C LEU A 66 -8.10 -14.55 4.53
N ARG A 67 -7.73 -15.25 5.61
CA ARG A 67 -7.13 -14.59 6.76
C ARG A 67 -5.70 -14.10 6.49
N ALA A 68 -4.94 -14.84 5.69
CA ALA A 68 -3.60 -14.42 5.28
C ALA A 68 -3.66 -13.22 4.33
N ALA A 69 -4.60 -13.25 3.38
CA ALA A 69 -4.94 -12.15 2.49
C ALA A 69 -5.33 -10.87 3.25
N GLU A 70 -6.16 -10.98 4.30
CA GLU A 70 -6.52 -9.85 5.16
C GLU A 70 -5.32 -9.24 5.89
N LEU A 71 -4.44 -10.08 6.47
CA LEU A 71 -3.24 -9.59 7.16
C LEU A 71 -2.27 -8.90 6.21
N LEU A 72 -2.11 -9.44 4.99
CA LEU A 72 -1.31 -8.83 3.93
C LEU A 72 -1.87 -7.46 3.50
N LEU A 73 -3.19 -7.34 3.38
CA LEU A 73 -3.86 -6.07 3.09
C LEU A 73 -3.60 -5.04 4.21
N GLU A 74 -3.78 -5.44 5.46
CA GLU A 74 -3.54 -4.56 6.63
C GLU A 74 -2.09 -4.08 6.70
N GLN A 75 -1.14 -4.99 6.45
CA GLN A 75 0.28 -4.63 6.37
C GLN A 75 0.57 -3.70 5.19
N GLY A 76 0.00 -3.96 4.00
CA GLY A 76 0.19 -3.12 2.82
C GLY A 76 -0.30 -1.69 3.04
N ILE A 77 -1.51 -1.53 3.59
CA ILE A 77 -2.08 -0.22 3.91
C ILE A 77 -1.22 0.52 4.94
N THR A 78 -0.81 -0.18 6.00
CA THR A 78 0.02 0.40 7.06
C THR A 78 1.39 0.86 6.52
N PHE A 79 1.97 0.08 5.61
CA PHE A 79 3.25 0.41 5.01
C PHE A 79 3.16 1.66 4.12
N VAL A 80 2.14 1.72 3.25
CA VAL A 80 1.88 2.91 2.40
C VAL A 80 1.69 4.16 3.26
N ALA A 81 0.85 4.11 4.30
CA ALA A 81 0.62 5.26 5.17
C ALA A 81 1.92 5.78 5.82
N ASN A 82 2.76 4.88 6.35
CA ASN A 82 4.02 5.27 6.96
C ASN A 82 5.02 5.86 5.95
N ILE A 83 5.09 5.30 4.74
CA ILE A 83 5.99 5.81 3.70
C ILE A 83 5.52 7.18 3.21
N SER A 84 4.23 7.36 2.94
CA SER A 84 3.66 8.65 2.54
C SER A 84 3.90 9.73 3.61
N GLU A 85 3.70 9.42 4.89
CA GLU A 85 3.99 10.37 5.98
C GLU A 85 5.48 10.75 6.04
N ARG A 86 6.38 9.79 5.84
CA ARG A 86 7.83 10.07 5.78
C ARG A 86 8.16 10.99 4.61
N PHE A 87 7.58 10.72 3.45
CA PHE A 87 7.80 11.50 2.24
C PHE A 87 7.29 12.94 2.37
N GLU A 88 6.11 13.16 2.95
CA GLU A 88 5.60 14.50 3.23
C GLU A 88 6.49 15.29 4.19
N ARG A 89 7.07 14.62 5.19
CA ARG A 89 8.00 15.24 6.14
C ARG A 89 9.31 15.65 5.49
N THR A 90 9.90 14.78 4.66
CA THR A 90 11.12 15.11 3.91
C THR A 90 10.89 16.29 2.98
N THR A 91 9.79 16.32 2.23
CA THR A 91 9.45 17.45 1.34
C THR A 91 9.25 18.75 2.12
N ARG A 92 8.66 18.71 3.33
CA ARG A 92 8.52 19.90 4.19
C ARG A 92 9.87 20.41 4.69
N GLU A 93 10.76 19.50 5.12
CA GLU A 93 12.09 19.85 5.62
C GLU A 93 12.99 20.44 4.51
N GLU A 94 12.89 19.92 3.28
CA GLU A 94 13.61 20.45 2.11
C GLU A 94 13.13 21.86 1.70
N VAL A 95 11.81 22.10 1.73
CA VAL A 95 11.24 23.42 1.47
C VAL A 95 11.63 24.42 2.56
N GLU A 96 11.59 24.01 3.83
CA GLU A 96 12.03 24.87 4.94
C GLU A 96 13.54 25.18 4.89
N ALA A 97 14.38 24.22 4.50
CA ALA A 97 15.81 24.44 4.34
C ALA A 97 16.10 25.43 3.20
N THR A 98 15.32 25.37 2.11
CA THR A 98 15.45 26.26 0.95
C THR A 98 15.02 27.70 1.28
N LEU A 99 14.04 27.89 2.17
CA LEU A 99 13.56 29.22 2.59
C LEU A 99 14.45 29.90 3.66
N ARG A 100 15.41 29.19 4.24
CA ARG A 100 16.35 29.72 5.25
C ARG A 100 17.68 30.21 4.66
N HIS A 101 17.86 30.12 3.34
CA HIS A 101 18.97 30.71 2.57
C HIS A 101 18.47 31.80 1.64
#